data_AF-A0A7C5XCL4-F1
#
_entry.id   AF-A0A7C5XCL4-F1
#
_cell.length_a   1.000
_cell.length_b   1.000
_cell.length_c   1.000
_cell.angle_alpha   90.00
_cell.angle_beta   90.00
_cell.angle_gamma   90.00
#
_symmetry.space_group_name_H-M   'P 1'
#
loop_
_entity.id
_entity.type
_entity.pdbx_description
1 polymer ?
#
loop_
_entity_poly.entity_id
_entity_poly.type
_entity_poly.pdbx_seq_one_letter_code
_entity_poly.pdbx_strand_id
1 'polypeptide(L)' 'FHPRCPYAMKNKCDKEEPKFVEVKKGHYTACWLY' A
#
# COMPACT_ATOMS: atom_id res chain seq x y z
N PHE A 1 8.27 -0.68 -3.27
CA PHE A 1 7.78 0.71 -3.51
C PHE A 1 8.18 1.68 -2.39
N HIS A 2 8.11 1.27 -1.11
CA HIS A 2 8.35 2.14 0.05
C HIS A 2 9.63 3.01 0.03
N PRO A 3 10.81 2.62 -0.54
CA PRO A 3 11.99 3.50 -0.53
C PRO A 3 11.83 4.75 -1.43
N ARG A 4 10.82 4.76 -2.30
CA ARG A 4 10.56 5.83 -3.28
C ARG A 4 9.17 6.47 -3.13
N CYS A 5 8.37 6.03 -2.18
CA CYS A 5 7.00 6.52 -2.01
C CYS A 5 6.99 7.77 -1.11
N PRO A 6 6.40 8.90 -1.54
CA PRO A 6 6.32 10.11 -0.71
C PRO A 6 5.39 9.95 0.51
N TYR A 7 4.51 8.94 0.49
CA TYR A 7 3.60 8.61 1.59
C TYR A 7 4.04 7.38 2.40
N ALA A 8 5.32 6.98 2.29
CA ALA A 8 5.82 5.80 2.98
C ALA A 8 5.70 5.96 4.50
N MET A 9 4.98 5.03 5.14
CA MET A 9 4.90 4.93 6.60
C MET A 9 6.04 4.05 7.11
N LYS A 10 6.93 4.64 7.92
CA LYS A 10 8.04 3.91 8.57
C LYS A 10 7.50 2.87 9.55
N ASN A 11 8.11 1.70 9.58
CA ASN A 11 7.70 0.51 10.34
C ASN A 11 6.39 -0.16 9.88
N LYS A 12 5.79 0.26 8.76
CA LYS A 12 4.58 -0.38 8.22
C LYS A 12 4.80 -0.78 6.76
N CYS A 13 5.11 0.17 5.89
CA CYS A 13 5.33 -0.10 4.46
C CYS A 13 6.63 -0.88 4.17
N ASP A 14 7.57 -0.92 5.12
CA ASP A 14 8.87 -1.60 5.05
C ASP A 14 8.90 -2.94 5.79
N LYS A 15 7.90 -3.23 6.61
CA LYS A 15 7.83 -4.45 7.45
C LYS A 15 6.68 -5.37 7.09
N GLU A 16 5.58 -4.82 6.57
CA GLU A 16 4.36 -5.58 6.31
C GLU A 16 3.86 -5.34 4.89
N GLU A 17 3.43 -6.43 4.23
CA GLU A 17 2.79 -6.34 2.93
C GLU A 17 1.32 -5.92 3.07
N PRO A 18 0.89 -4.86 2.35
CA PRO A 18 -0.50 -4.46 2.33
C PRO A 18 -1.39 -5.53 1.69
N LYS A 19 -2.61 -5.63 2.18
CA LYS A 19 -3.61 -6.52 1.59
C LYS A 19 -3.95 -6.08 0.18
N PHE A 20 -4.18 -7.06 -0.70
CA PHE A 20 -4.71 -6.80 -2.02
C PHE A 20 -6.23 -6.61 -1.92
N VAL A 21 -6.68 -5.37 -2.08
CA VAL A 21 -8.08 -4.96 -1.88
C VAL A 21 -8.63 -4.27 -3.12
N GLU A 22 -9.93 -4.42 -3.33
CA GLU A 22 -10.67 -3.69 -4.37
C GLU A 22 -11.10 -2.33 -3.84
N VAL A 23 -10.60 -1.25 -4.45
CA VAL A 23 -10.88 0.13 -4.00
C VAL A 23 -11.95 0.81 -4.84
N LYS A 24 -12.11 0.35 -6.08
CA LYS A 24 -13.18 0.71 -7.02
C LYS A 24 -13.45 -0.51 -7.89
N LYS A 25 -14.65 -0.60 -8.49
CA LYS A 25 -15.03 -1.73 -9.36
C LYS A 25 -13.95 -2.02 -10.42
N GLY A 26 -13.30 -3.18 -10.32
CA GLY A 26 -12.22 -3.61 -11.21
C GLY A 26 -10.85 -2.96 -10.96
N HIS A 27 -10.70 -2.11 -9.93
CA HIS A 27 -9.44 -1.50 -9.52
C HIS A 27 -9.00 -2.08 -8.17
N TYR A 28 -7.90 -2.82 -8.22
CA TYR A 28 -7.30 -3.43 -7.05
C TYR A 28 -5.96 -2.77 -6.72
N THR A 29 -5.66 -2.64 -5.42
CA THR A 29 -4.38 -2.12 -4.96
C THR A 29 -3.89 -2.89 -3.75
N ALA A 30 -2.57 -2.96 -3.61
CA ALA A 30 -1.90 -3.40 -2.39
C ALA A 30 -1.20 -2.18 -1.80
N CYS A 31 -1.96 -1.27 -1.20
CA CYS A 31 -1.43 -0.06 -0.58
C CYS A 31 -2.18 0.23 0.72
N TRP A 32 -1.43 0.53 1.78
CA TRP A 32 -1.98 0.80 3.11
C TRP A 32 -2.82 2.08 3.24
N LEU A 33 -2.92 2.89 2.18
CA LEU A 33 -3.71 4.13 2.16
C LEU A 33 -5.14 3.93 1.65
N TYR A 34 -5.49 2.72 1.22
CA TYR A 34 -6.80 2.40 0.67
C TYR A 34 -7.42 1.18 1.35
#